data_AF-A0A6M6JTA6-F1
#
_entry.id   AF-A0A6M6JTA6-F1
#
_cell.length_a   1.000
_cell.length_b   1.000
_cell.length_c   1.000
_cell.angle_alpha   90.00
_cell.angle_beta   90.00
_cell.angle_gamma   90.00
#
_symmetry.space_group_name_H-M   'P 1'
#
loop_
_entity.id
_entity.type
_entity.pdbx_description
1 polymer ?
#
loop_
_entity_poly.entity_id
_entity_poly.type
_entity_poly.pdbx_seq_one_letter_code
_entity_poly.pdbx_strand_id
1 'polypeptide(L)'
;MPDRPSSSPFDDELLGLDPADPEAQAFAEHLDRMQRQRPAFTVEGYLDGVSNFADSANRAEGSRRWSAVLVVVLLLAVAAFLVWEALVFVVSTWL
;
A
#
# COMPACT_ATOMS: atom_id res chain seq x y z
N MET A 1 17.05 -36.80 12.72
CA MET A 1 17.59 -35.54 12.19
C MET A 1 16.84 -34.44 12.93
N PRO A 2 17.44 -33.66 13.85
CA PRO A 2 16.68 -32.60 14.51
C PRO A 2 16.45 -31.46 13.51
N ASP A 3 15.19 -31.03 13.42
CA ASP A 3 14.73 -29.92 12.58
C ASP A 3 15.41 -28.62 13.02
N ARG A 4 16.07 -27.93 12.08
CA ARG A 4 16.56 -26.57 12.32
C ARG A 4 15.35 -25.64 12.24
N PRO A 5 15.09 -24.78 13.24
CA PRO A 5 14.07 -23.76 13.09
C PRO A 5 14.45 -22.88 11.91
N SER A 6 13.49 -22.69 11.01
CA SER A 6 13.56 -21.73 9.92
C SER A 6 14.00 -20.39 10.47
N SER A 7 15.14 -19.89 9.99
CA SER A 7 15.66 -18.57 10.38
C SER A 7 14.58 -17.53 10.18
N SER A 8 14.06 -17.01 11.28
CA SER A 8 13.03 -15.99 11.27
C SER A 8 13.66 -14.70 10.73
N PRO A 9 12.96 -13.88 9.93
CA PRO A 9 13.48 -12.58 9.50
C PRO A 9 13.82 -11.63 10.67
N PHE A 10 13.51 -12.01 11.91
CA PHE A 10 13.82 -11.31 13.15
C PHE A 10 14.90 -12.01 13.99
N ASP A 11 15.65 -12.96 13.43
CA ASP A 11 16.71 -13.69 14.17
C ASP A 11 17.74 -12.74 14.82
N ASP A 12 18.01 -11.59 14.19
CA ASP A 12 18.89 -10.55 14.75
C ASP A 12 18.25 -9.80 15.95
N GLU A 13 16.93 -9.63 15.94
CA GLU A 13 16.16 -8.98 17.01
C GLU A 13 15.90 -9.94 18.19
N LEU A 14 15.93 -11.24 17.92
CA LEU A 14 15.81 -12.33 18.90
C LEU A 14 17.18 -12.88 19.34
N LEU A 15 18.27 -12.29 18.83
CA LEU A 15 19.64 -12.75 19.08
C LEU A 15 20.02 -12.56 20.56
N GLY A 16 20.17 -13.67 21.29
CA GLY A 16 20.52 -13.68 22.71
C GLY A 16 19.35 -13.99 23.66
N LEU A 17 18.15 -14.16 23.12
CA LEU A 17 17.00 -14.73 23.85
C LEU A 17 16.96 -16.25 23.66
N ASP A 18 16.51 -16.98 24.69
CA ASP A 18 16.31 -18.43 24.58
C ASP A 18 15.09 -18.72 23.69
N PRO A 19 15.24 -19.41 22.54
CA PRO A 19 14.12 -19.73 21.66
C PRO A 19 13.05 -20.62 22.31
N ALA A 20 13.40 -21.35 23.37
CA ALA A 20 12.47 -22.19 24.12
C ALA A 20 11.69 -21.42 25.20
N ASP A 21 12.03 -20.16 25.45
CA ASP A 21 11.35 -19.34 26.45
C ASP A 21 9.97 -18.89 25.92
N PRO A 22 8.87 -19.15 26.66
CA PRO A 22 7.54 -18.66 26.30
C PRO A 22 7.47 -17.13 26.12
N GLU A 23 8.29 -16.36 26.85
CA GLU A 23 8.32 -14.89 26.70
C GLU A 23 8.94 -14.47 25.37
N ALA A 24 10.01 -15.14 24.93
CA ALA A 24 10.64 -14.90 23.64
C ALA A 24 9.70 -15.25 22.47
N GLN A 25 8.90 -16.31 22.60
CA GLN A 25 7.89 -16.67 21.61
C GLN A 25 6.77 -15.63 21.52
N ALA A 26 6.28 -15.11 22.65
CA ALA A 26 5.28 -14.05 22.67
C ALA A 26 5.79 -12.76 22.02
N PHE A 27 7.08 -12.44 22.21
CA PHE A 27 7.73 -11.29 21.57
C PHE A 27 7.89 -11.48 20.06
N ALA A 28 8.32 -12.67 19.61
CA ALA A 28 8.41 -13.01 18.19
C ALA A 28 7.04 -12.91 17.51
N GLU A 29 5.98 -13.40 18.16
CA GLU A 29 4.61 -13.30 17.65
C GLU A 29 4.11 -11.84 17.59
N HIS A 30 4.54 -11.02 18.55
CA HIS A 30 4.24 -9.59 18.55
C HIS A 30 4.96 -8.83 17.43
N LEU A 31 6.24 -9.11 17.18
CA LEU A 31 7.01 -8.54 16.07
C LEU A 31 6.40 -8.92 14.71
N ASP A 32 6.03 -10.19 14.55
CA ASP A 32 5.37 -10.69 13.35
C ASP A 32 4.01 -9.99 13.11
N ARG A 33 3.23 -9.75 14.18
CA ARG A 33 1.99 -8.95 14.09
C ARG A 33 2.25 -7.49 13.67
N MET A 34 3.29 -6.84 14.17
CA MET A 34 3.62 -5.46 13.80
C MET A 34 4.16 -5.35 12.38
N GLN A 35 5.01 -6.28 11.93
CA GLN A 35 5.57 -6.25 10.59
C GLN A 35 4.50 -6.50 9.51
N ARG A 36 3.53 -7.38 9.79
CA ARG A 36 2.36 -7.57 8.92
C ARG A 36 1.48 -6.32 8.83
N GLN A 37 1.55 -5.43 9.81
CA GLN A 37 0.84 -4.16 9.88
C GLN A 37 1.75 -2.98 9.50
N ARG A 38 2.55 -3.10 8.42
CA ARG A 38 3.40 -2.01 7.92
C ARG A 38 2.65 -0.66 7.96
N PRO A 39 3.15 0.33 8.72
CA PRO A 39 2.44 1.59 8.88
C PRO A 39 2.40 2.35 7.55
N ALA A 40 1.21 2.53 6.99
CA ALA A 40 0.96 3.32 5.77
C ALA A 40 1.16 4.84 5.95
N PHE A 41 1.82 5.26 7.03
CA PHE A 41 2.01 6.67 7.41
C PHE A 41 3.38 7.23 7.02
N THR A 42 4.28 6.44 6.43
CA THR A 42 5.56 6.94 5.87
C THR A 42 5.42 7.23 4.37
N VAL A 43 6.20 8.20 3.88
CA VAL A 43 6.15 8.65 2.46
C VAL A 43 6.50 7.50 1.51
N GLU A 44 7.39 6.61 1.91
CA GLU A 44 7.74 5.39 1.19
C GLU A 44 6.55 4.42 1.05
N GLY A 45 5.67 4.36 2.04
CA GLY A 45 4.45 3.54 2.00
C GLY A 45 3.41 4.06 0.99
N TYR A 46 3.39 5.37 0.74
CA TYR A 46 2.53 5.97 -0.30
C TYR A 46 3.01 5.62 -1.71
N LEU A 47 4.32 5.66 -1.95
CA LEU A 47 4.92 5.27 -3.24
C LEU A 47 4.79 3.78 -3.51
N ASP A 48 5.01 2.93 -2.50
CA ASP A 48 4.81 1.48 -2.61
C ASP A 48 3.32 1.15 -2.84
N GLY A 49 2.41 1.91 -2.22
CA GLY A 49 0.97 1.83 -2.46
C GLY A 49 0.56 2.20 -3.89
N VAL A 50 1.18 3.22 -4.49
CA VAL A 50 0.93 3.61 -5.90
C VAL A 50 1.46 2.56 -6.86
N SER A 51 2.64 2.00 -6.62
CA SER A 51 3.23 0.94 -7.46
C SER A 51 2.40 -0.34 -7.38
N ASN A 52 2.00 -0.77 -6.18
CA ASN A 52 1.10 -1.91 -6.00
C ASN A 52 -0.29 -1.65 -6.59
N PHE A 53 -0.79 -0.41 -6.58
CA PHE A 53 -2.04 -0.08 -7.24
C PHE A 53 -1.92 -0.22 -8.76
N ALA A 54 -0.82 0.23 -9.37
CA ALA A 54 -0.57 0.07 -10.80
C ALA A 54 -0.42 -1.41 -11.22
N ASP A 55 0.37 -2.19 -10.48
CA ASP A 55 0.60 -3.61 -10.77
C ASP A 55 -0.65 -4.46 -10.49
N SER A 56 -1.34 -4.20 -9.37
CA SER A 56 -2.61 -4.86 -9.09
C SER A 56 -3.65 -4.48 -10.13
N ALA A 57 -3.72 -3.21 -10.58
CA ALA A 57 -4.60 -2.69 -11.66
C ALA A 57 -4.32 -3.29 -13.04
N ASN A 58 -3.12 -3.84 -13.28
CA ASN A 58 -2.85 -4.66 -14.46
C ASN A 58 -3.27 -6.12 -14.27
N ARG A 59 -3.26 -6.69 -13.05
CA ARG A 59 -3.47 -8.14 -12.83
C ARG A 59 -4.91 -8.67 -12.70
N ALA A 60 -5.87 -7.96 -12.10
CA ALA A 60 -7.29 -8.36 -12.09
C ALA A 60 -8.02 -8.19 -13.46
N GLU A 61 -7.51 -8.78 -14.53
CA GLU A 61 -8.14 -8.79 -15.85
C GLU A 61 -9.46 -9.57 -15.82
N GLY A 62 -10.56 -8.83 -15.89
CA GLY A 62 -11.92 -9.34 -16.04
C GLY A 62 -12.85 -8.19 -16.41
N SER A 63 -13.90 -8.46 -17.19
CA SER A 63 -14.83 -7.47 -17.79
C SER A 63 -15.33 -6.36 -16.84
N ARG A 64 -15.35 -6.62 -15.53
CA ARG A 64 -15.71 -5.70 -14.45
C ARG A 64 -14.71 -4.55 -14.22
N ARG A 65 -13.51 -4.60 -14.82
CA ARG A 65 -12.54 -3.50 -14.81
C ARG A 65 -12.86 -2.35 -15.74
N TRP A 66 -13.40 -2.65 -16.91
CA TRP A 66 -13.73 -1.62 -17.89
C TRP A 66 -14.73 -0.63 -17.32
N SER A 67 -15.70 -1.09 -16.51
CA SER A 67 -16.62 -0.20 -15.81
C SER A 67 -15.93 0.68 -14.76
N ALA A 68 -14.99 0.13 -13.98
CA ALA A 68 -14.27 0.90 -12.97
C ALA A 68 -13.36 1.95 -13.62
N VAL A 69 -12.62 1.57 -14.66
CA VAL A 69 -11.78 2.49 -15.44
C VAL A 69 -12.62 3.58 -16.08
N LEU A 70 -13.76 3.21 -16.69
CA LEU A 70 -14.67 4.18 -17.30
C LEU A 70 -15.22 5.18 -16.28
N VAL A 71 -15.60 4.73 -15.08
CA VAL A 71 -16.02 5.63 -13.99
C VAL A 71 -14.90 6.58 -13.59
N VAL A 72 -13.67 6.08 -13.40
CA VAL A 72 -12.53 6.94 -13.05
C VAL A 72 -12.25 7.96 -14.15
N VAL A 73 -12.23 7.54 -15.42
CA VAL A 73 -12.04 8.43 -16.57
C VAL A 73 -13.14 9.49 -16.63
N LEU A 74 -14.40 9.12 -16.39
CA LEU A 74 -15.52 10.07 -16.34
C LEU A 74 -15.34 11.10 -15.21
N LEU A 75 -14.95 10.65 -14.02
CA LEU A 75 -14.69 11.56 -12.89
C LEU A 75 -13.55 12.53 -13.21
N LEU A 76 -12.47 12.05 -13.81
CA LEU A 76 -11.35 12.89 -14.24
C LEU A 76 -11.76 13.88 -15.33
N ALA A 77 -12.60 13.46 -16.28
CA ALA A 77 -13.12 14.34 -17.33
C ALA A 77 -13.99 15.47 -16.75
N VAL A 78 -14.86 15.15 -15.79
CA VAL A 78 -15.66 16.17 -15.08
C VAL A 78 -14.75 17.14 -14.31
N ALA A 79 -13.76 16.63 -13.58
CA ALA A 79 -12.81 17.47 -12.85
C ALA A 79 -12.04 18.41 -13.79
N ALA A 80 -11.54 17.89 -14.91
CA ALA A 80 -10.85 18.68 -15.93
C ALA A 80 -11.75 19.76 -16.54
N PHE A 81 -13.00 19.43 -16.82
CA PHE A 81 -14.00 20.38 -17.30
C PHE A 81 -14.25 21.51 -16.30
N LEU A 82 -14.41 21.19 -15.01
CA LEU A 82 -14.60 22.21 -13.96
C LEU A 82 -13.39 23.12 -13.82
N VAL A 83 -12.17 22.58 -13.90
CA VAL A 83 -10.94 23.37 -13.88
C VAL A 83 -10.88 24.29 -15.10
N TRP A 84 -11.22 23.78 -16.28
CA TRP A 84 -11.27 24.58 -17.50
C TRP A 84 -12.26 25.74 -17.40
N GLU A 85 -13.49 25.48 -16.95
CA GLU A 85 -14.52 26.51 -16.73
C GLU A 85 -14.04 27.58 -15.75
N ALA A 86 -13.39 27.17 -14.66
CA ALA A 86 -12.82 28.11 -13.69
C ALA A 86 -11.72 28.98 -14.33
N LEU A 87 -10.84 28.39 -15.14
CA LEU A 87 -9.80 29.14 -15.85
C LEU A 87 -10.39 30.12 -16.86
N VAL A 88 -11.37 29.68 -17.66
CA VAL A 88 -12.06 30.54 -18.64
C VAL A 88 -12.79 31.69 -17.93
N PHE A 89 -13.45 31.42 -16.81
CA PHE A 89 -14.11 32.44 -16.00
C PHE A 89 -13.12 33.50 -15.53
N VAL A 90 -11.96 33.08 -15.00
CA VAL A 90 -10.91 34.01 -14.56
C VAL A 90 -10.38 34.80 -15.76
N VAL A 91 -9.99 34.14 -16.85
CA VAL A 91 -9.44 34.83 -18.02
C VAL A 91 -10.42 35.82 -18.63
N SER A 92 -11.68 35.43 -18.84
CA SER A 92 -12.70 36.30 -19.43
C SER A 92 -13.16 37.45 -18.53
N THR A 93 -13.02 37.30 -17.21
CA THR A 93 -13.36 38.38 -16.26
C THR A 93 -12.26 39.43 -16.20
N TRP A 94 -11.00 39.03 -16.35
CA TRP A 94 -9.84 39.89 -16.09
C TRP A 94 -9.09 40.36 -17.35
N LEU A 95 -9.40 39.81 -18.52
CA LEU A 95 -8.79 40.16 -19.81
C LEU A 95 -9.84 40.72 -20.78
#